data_AF-A0A0C9W8H0-F1
#
_entry.id   AF-A0A0C9W8H0-F1
#
_cell.length_a   1.000
_cell.length_b   1.000
_cell.length_c   1.000
_cell.angle_alpha   90.00
_cell.angle_beta   90.00
_cell.angle_gamma   90.00
#
_symmetry.space_group_name_H-M   'P 1'
#
loop_
_entity.id
_entity.type
_entity.pdbx_description
1 polymer ?
#
loop_
_entity_poly.entity_id
_entity_poly.type
_entity_poly.pdbx_seq_one_letter_code
_entity_poly.pdbx_strand_id
1 'polypeptide(L)' 'LEVLQKASAPGATYNSAQRYPALRCLEGTRDALFAKLDSWMGASTEQTAYWLNGRPGSGTSAISQTVVEKY' A
#
# COMPACT_ATOMS: atom_id res chain seq x y z
N LEU A 1 4.54 -26.90 2.42
CA LEU A 1 5.06 -25.53 2.71
C LEU A 1 5.88 -24.98 1.54
N GLU A 2 6.79 -25.74 0.94
CA GLU A 2 7.61 -25.29 -0.20
C GLU A 2 6.82 -24.72 -1.40
N VAL A 3 5.69 -25.33 -1.76
CA VAL A 3 4.84 -24.86 -2.88
C VAL A 3 4.31 -23.44 -2.63
N LEU A 4 3.84 -23.15 -1.42
CA LEU A 4 3.34 -21.82 -1.04
C LEU A 4 4.48 -20.79 -1.02
N GLN A 5 5.65 -21.20 -0.56
CA GLN A 5 6.82 -20.32 -0.47
C GLN A 5 7.34 -19.93 -1.86
N LYS A 6 7.31 -20.86 -2.82
CA LYS A 6 7.71 -20.62 -4.21
C LYS A 6 6.71 -19.76 -4.98
N ALA A 7 5.43 -19.83 -4.63
CA ALA A 7 4.37 -18.99 -5.20
C ALA A 7 4.23 -17.63 -4.50
N SER A 8 4.79 -17.48 -3.29
CA SER A 8 4.81 -16.22 -2.57
C SER A 8 5.85 -15.27 -3.16
N ALA A 9 5.63 -13.97 -2.96
CA ALA A 9 6.62 -12.94 -3.23
C ALA A 9 7.15 -12.43 -1.88
N PRO A 10 8.28 -12.94 -1.35
CA PRO A 10 8.82 -12.52 -0.05
C PRO A 10 9.23 -11.04 -0.04
N GLY A 11 9.61 -10.51 -1.21
CA GLY A 11 9.83 -9.08 -1.43
C GLY A 11 8.57 -8.24 -1.23
N ALA A 12 7.38 -8.87 -1.27
CA ALA A 12 6.09 -8.20 -1.19
C ALA A 12 5.57 -7.96 0.23
N THR A 13 6.23 -8.50 1.26
CA THR A 13 5.86 -8.27 2.65
C THR A 13 6.17 -6.84 3.09
N TYR A 14 5.43 -6.34 4.09
CA TYR A 14 5.59 -4.99 4.62
C TYR A 14 7.01 -4.71 5.12
N ASN A 15 7.61 -5.66 5.84
CA ASN A 15 8.95 -5.54 6.45
C ASN A 15 10.04 -6.27 5.66
N SER A 16 9.85 -6.46 4.35
CA SER A 16 10.85 -7.14 3.53
C SER A 16 12.15 -6.35 3.43
N ALA A 17 13.28 -6.99 3.77
CA ALA A 17 14.60 -6.38 3.61
C ALA A 17 14.91 -5.99 2.15
N GLN A 18 14.26 -6.65 1.17
CA GLN A 18 14.40 -6.33 -0.25
C GLN A 18 13.83 -4.97 -0.64
N ARG A 19 13.00 -4.37 0.22
CA ARG A 19 12.41 -3.05 0.00
C ARG A 19 13.08 -1.95 0.78
N TYR A 20 14.24 -2.20 1.41
CA TYR A 20 14.92 -1.14 2.15
C TYR A 20 15.70 -0.21 1.21
N PRO A 21 15.55 1.13 1.32
CA PRO A 21 14.58 1.85 2.14
C PRO A 21 13.17 1.77 1.52
N ALA A 22 12.15 1.67 2.38
CA ALA A 22 10.78 1.51 1.93
C ALA A 22 10.36 2.65 0.98
N LEU A 23 9.72 2.28 -0.14
CA LEU A 23 9.21 3.25 -1.10
C LEU A 23 8.01 3.98 -0.49
N ARG A 24 8.17 5.28 -0.22
CA ARG A 24 7.13 6.13 0.37
C ARG A 24 6.71 7.21 -0.63
N CYS A 25 5.48 7.69 -0.50
CA CYS A 25 5.07 8.91 -1.16
C CYS A 25 5.87 10.09 -0.58
N LEU A 26 6.27 11.01 -1.45
CA LEU A 26 6.90 12.26 -1.01
C LEU A 26 5.89 13.11 -0.26
N GLU A 27 6.35 13.87 0.72
CA GLU A 27 5.52 14.80 1.47
C GLU A 27 4.83 15.82 0.55
N GLY A 28 3.56 16.12 0.83
CA GLY A 28 2.74 17.01 -0.01
C GLY A 28 2.33 16.42 -1.36
N THR A 29 2.59 15.13 -1.60
CA THR A 29 2.11 14.44 -2.81
C THR A 29 0.95 13.51 -2.47
N ARG A 30 -0.04 13.45 -3.38
CA ARG A 30 -1.21 12.57 -3.24
C ARG A 30 -2.10 12.85 -2.02
N ASP A 31 -2.01 14.03 -1.42
CA ASP A 31 -2.83 14.43 -0.27
C ASP A 31 -4.34 14.25 -0.51
N ALA A 32 -4.82 14.60 -1.70
CA ALA A 32 -6.22 14.41 -2.08
C ALA A 32 -6.63 12.93 -2.13
N LEU A 33 -5.70 12.01 -2.43
CA LEU A 33 -5.95 10.57 -2.37
C LEU A 33 -5.97 10.11 -0.91
N PHE A 34 -5.02 10.55 -0.09
CA PHE A 34 -4.98 10.18 1.33
C PHE A 34 -6.22 10.68 2.08
N ALA A 35 -6.70 11.90 1.82
CA ALA A 35 -7.96 12.38 2.39
C ALA A 35 -9.16 11.49 2.02
N LYS A 36 -9.20 10.93 0.81
CA LYS A 36 -10.25 9.97 0.40
C LYS A 36 -10.11 8.63 1.11
N LEU A 37 -8.88 8.14 1.28
CA LEU A 37 -8.62 6.92 2.03
C LEU A 37 -8.99 7.08 3.50
N ASP A 38 -8.64 8.21 4.11
CA ASP A 38 -8.95 8.54 5.50
C ASP A 38 -10.48 8.58 5.72
N SER A 39 -11.20 9.21 4.80
CA SER A 39 -12.67 9.20 4.81
C SER A 39 -13.25 7.81 4.60
N TRP A 40 -12.65 6.97 3.75
CA TRP A 40 -13.11 5.61 3.51
C TRP A 40 -12.89 4.71 4.73
N MET A 41 -11.71 4.77 5.35
CA MET A 41 -11.36 3.99 6.55
C MET A 41 -12.19 4.40 7.76
N GLY A 42 -12.52 5.69 7.89
CA GLY A 42 -13.36 6.19 8.98
C GLY A 42 -14.86 5.96 8.78
N ALA A 43 -15.29 5.62 7.56
CA ALA A 43 -16.69 5.36 7.28
C ALA A 43 -17.08 3.95 7.76
N SER A 44 -18.19 3.83 8.50
CA SER A 44 -18.77 2.57 8.96
C SER A 44 -19.47 1.83 7.80
N THR A 45 -18.71 1.51 6.75
CA THR A 45 -19.20 0.78 5.57
C THR A 45 -18.87 -0.70 5.70
N GLU A 46 -19.65 -1.57 5.07
CA GLU A 46 -19.32 -3.00 4.98
C GLU A 46 -18.14 -3.29 4.02
N GLN A 47 -17.59 -2.27 3.34
CA GLN A 47 -16.50 -2.44 2.39
C GLN A 47 -15.16 -2.50 3.13
N THR A 48 -14.57 -3.70 3.18
CA THR A 48 -13.29 -3.97 3.85
C THR A 48 -12.08 -3.85 2.93
N ALA A 49 -12.30 -3.67 1.62
CA ALA A 49 -11.24 -3.59 0.62
C ALA A 49 -11.37 -2.33 -0.25
N TYR A 50 -10.26 -1.62 -0.41
CA TYR A 50 -10.17 -0.45 -1.29
C TYR A 50 -9.42 -0.81 -2.58
N TRP A 51 -10.06 -0.57 -3.73
CA TRP A 51 -9.44 -0.85 -5.02
C TRP A 51 -8.65 0.37 -5.55
N LEU A 52 -7.32 0.32 -5.39
CA LEU A 52 -6.40 1.32 -5.91
C LEU A 52 -5.87 0.91 -7.30
N ASN A 53 -6.23 1.67 -8.34
CA ASN A 53 -5.73 1.46 -9.70
C ASN A 53 -4.84 2.62 -10.16
N GLY A 54 -3.91 2.32 -11.09
CA GLY A 54 -3.00 3.31 -11.66
C GLY A 54 -2.17 2.72 -12.79
N ARG A 55 -1.56 3.59 -13.60
CA ARG A 55 -0.63 3.16 -14.66
C ARG A 55 0.61 2.49 -14.03
N PRO A 56 1.29 1.58 -14.75
CA PRO A 56 2.59 1.07 -14.31
C PRO A 56 3.53 2.23 -13.94
N GLY A 57 4.24 2.11 -12.81
CA GLY A 57 5.14 3.15 -12.30
C GLY A 57 4.46 4.35 -11.62
N SER A 58 3.13 4.38 -11.48
CA SER A 58 2.41 5.50 -10.84
C SER A 58 2.54 5.56 -9.30
N GLY A 59 3.23 4.59 -8.69
CA GLY A 59 3.51 4.56 -7.26
C GLY A 59 2.42 3.92 -6.40
N THR A 60 1.58 3.03 -6.94
CA THR A 60 0.56 2.31 -6.15
C THR A 60 1.13 1.53 -4.96
N SER A 61 2.27 0.85 -5.15
CA SER A 61 2.98 0.19 -4.04
C SER A 61 3.50 1.17 -3.00
N ALA A 62 3.95 2.37 -3.42
CA ALA A 62 4.40 3.40 -2.49
C ALA A 62 3.24 4.01 -1.69
N ILE A 63 2.05 4.14 -2.30
CA ILE A 63 0.82 4.55 -1.60
C ILE A 63 0.47 3.52 -0.53
N SER A 64 0.41 2.23 -0.88
CA SER A 64 0.11 1.15 0.06
C SER A 64 1.09 1.14 1.25
N GLN A 65 2.39 1.25 0.98
CA GLN A 65 3.41 1.34 2.03
C GLN A 65 3.20 2.56 2.93
N THR A 66 2.93 3.74 2.35
CA THR A 66 2.71 4.97 3.11
C THR A 66 1.47 4.88 4.01
N VAL A 67 0.39 4.22 3.55
CA VAL A 67 -0.80 3.99 4.35
C VAL A 67 -0.49 3.10 5.56
N VAL A 68 0.18 1.96 5.35
CA VAL A 68 0.53 1.03 6.44
C VAL A 68 1.51 1.64 7.45
N GLU A 69 2.34 2.60 7.04
CA GLU A 69 3.22 3.31 7.97
C GLU A 69 2.51 4.45 8.74
N LYS A 70 1.43 5.01 8.18
CA LYS A 70 0.68 6.12 8.78
C LYS A 70 -0.36 5.65 9.81
N TYR A 71 -0.85 4.42 9.70
CA TYR A 71 -1.94 3.84 10.49
C TYR A 71 -1.50 2.54 11.17
#